data_AF-A0A6M0BCL4-F1
#
_entry.id   AF-A0A6M0BCL4-F1
#
_cell.length_a   1.000
_cell.length_b   1.000
_cell.length_c   1.000
_cell.angle_alpha   90.00
_cell.angle_beta   90.00
_cell.angle_gamma   90.00
#
_symmetry.space_group_name_H-M   'P 1'
#
loop_
_entity.id
_entity.type
_entity.pdbx_description
1 polymer ?
#
loop_
_entity_poly.entity_id
_entity_poly.type
_entity_poly.pdbx_seq_one_letter_code
_entity_poly.pdbx_strand_id
1 'polypeptide(L)'
;KGLIIAEGTPSQLKDSVGGDRITLRIREFSPIEEAKQAKHMLQSLPFVREVIINSNQGNSLNLVVKPQSNALMIIQQALKDLSLPTFGIAQSRPSLDDVYLAATGKTLMDAELAQAGKRDLKAERKQNMA
;
A
#
# COMPACT_ATOMS: atom_id res chain seq x y z
N LYS A 1 -23.46 -7.31 19.22
CA LYS A 1 -23.40 -8.34 18.17
C LYS A 1 -22.16 -8.06 17.34
N GLY A 2 -21.27 -9.04 17.15
CA GLY A 2 -20.16 -8.90 16.22
C GLY A 2 -20.68 -8.93 14.79
N LEU A 3 -20.14 -8.08 13.91
CA LEU A 3 -20.40 -8.08 12.48
C LEU A 3 -19.11 -8.49 11.79
N ILE A 4 -19.18 -9.46 10.88
CA ILE A 4 -18.04 -9.82 10.02
C ILE A 4 -17.90 -8.72 8.97
N ILE A 5 -16.78 -8.01 8.99
CA ILE A 5 -16.51 -6.87 8.10
C ILE A 5 -15.82 -7.28 6.79
N ALA A 6 -15.09 -8.40 6.80
CA ALA A 6 -14.48 -9.02 5.63
C ALA A 6 -14.11 -10.48 5.96
N GLU A 7 -14.18 -11.37 4.97
CA GLU A 7 -13.84 -12.80 5.10
C GLU A 7 -12.92 -13.23 3.94
N GLY A 8 -11.91 -14.04 4.24
CA GLY A 8 -10.96 -14.55 3.26
C GLY A 8 -9.58 -14.80 3.86
N THR A 9 -8.66 -15.26 3.02
CA THR A 9 -7.24 -15.38 3.38
C THR A 9 -6.59 -14.01 3.55
N PRO A 10 -5.47 -13.89 4.30
CA PRO A 10 -4.76 -12.63 4.44
C PRO A 10 -4.36 -11.98 3.11
N SER A 11 -4.03 -12.78 2.09
CA SER A 11 -3.72 -12.24 0.76
C SER A 11 -4.96 -11.64 0.10
N GLN A 12 -6.08 -12.39 0.06
CA GLN A 12 -7.33 -11.93 -0.54
C GLN A 12 -7.83 -10.63 0.11
N LEU A 13 -7.72 -10.55 1.44
CA LEU A 13 -8.10 -9.35 2.19
C LEU A 13 -7.24 -8.15 1.79
N LYS A 14 -5.92 -8.29 1.74
CA LYS A 14 -5.00 -7.20 1.35
C LYS A 14 -5.20 -6.77 -0.10
N ASP A 15 -5.46 -7.72 -1.00
CA ASP A 15 -5.73 -7.46 -2.41
C ASP A 15 -7.01 -6.60 -2.61
N SER A 16 -7.95 -6.65 -1.66
CA SER A 16 -9.21 -5.89 -1.72
C SER A 16 -9.05 -4.38 -1.48
N VAL A 17 -7.94 -3.94 -0.86
CA VAL A 17 -7.78 -2.58 -0.32
C VAL A 17 -7.30 -1.55 -1.34
N GLY A 18 -6.93 -1.99 -2.55
CA GLY A 18 -6.49 -1.06 -3.61
C GLY A 18 -5.33 -1.55 -4.45
N GLY A 19 -4.75 -2.70 -4.11
CA GLY A 19 -3.65 -3.32 -4.83
C GLY A 19 -2.26 -3.02 -4.25
N ASP A 20 -1.23 -3.51 -4.91
CA ASP A 20 0.16 -3.36 -4.48
C ASP A 20 0.67 -1.95 -4.82
N ARG A 21 1.59 -1.44 -4.01
CA ARG A 21 2.26 -0.16 -4.25
C ARG A 21 3.67 -0.42 -4.75
N ILE A 22 4.09 0.31 -5.78
CA ILE A 22 5.46 0.24 -6.28
C ILE A 22 6.06 1.65 -6.24
N THR A 23 7.19 1.79 -5.56
CA THR A 23 7.99 3.01 -5.59
C THR A 23 9.17 2.79 -6.54
N LEU A 24 9.26 3.64 -7.55
CA LEU A 24 10.27 3.60 -8.58
C LEU A 24 11.09 4.89 -8.57
N ARG A 25 12.42 4.74 -8.64
CA ARG A 25 13.38 5.81 -8.86
C ARG A 25 14.19 5.47 -10.11
N ILE A 26 14.09 6.31 -11.13
CA ILE A 26 14.84 6.18 -12.37
C ILE A 26 16.31 6.54 -12.10
N ARG A 27 16.53 7.68 -11.44
CA ARG A 27 17.82 8.16 -10.93
C ARG A 27 17.70 8.57 -9.46
N GLU A 28 18.82 8.86 -8.82
CA GLU A 28 18.83 9.43 -7.47
C GLU A 28 18.00 10.72 -7.42
N PHE A 29 18.18 11.61 -8.40
CA PHE A 29 17.33 12.77 -8.67
C PHE A 29 16.93 12.73 -10.13
N SER A 30 15.70 12.31 -10.42
CA SER A 30 15.25 12.12 -11.79
C SER A 30 14.86 13.48 -12.40
N PRO A 31 15.34 13.84 -13.60
CA PRO A 31 14.80 14.97 -14.35
C PRO A 31 13.29 14.80 -14.52
N ILE A 32 12.54 15.90 -14.41
CA ILE A 32 11.07 15.84 -14.47
C ILE A 32 10.58 15.28 -15.81
N GLU A 33 11.32 15.49 -16.89
CA GLU A 33 10.98 14.98 -18.22
C GLU A 33 11.12 13.46 -18.31
N GLU A 34 12.20 12.87 -17.75
CA GLU A 34 12.34 11.41 -17.64
C GLU A 34 11.22 10.81 -16.77
N ALA A 35 10.88 11.46 -15.66
CA ALA A 35 9.80 11.01 -14.78
C ALA A 35 8.43 11.07 -15.49
N LYS A 36 8.15 12.12 -16.27
CA LYS A 36 6.92 12.22 -17.08
C LYS A 36 6.88 11.18 -18.20
N GLN A 37 8.00 10.94 -18.88
CA GLN A 37 8.10 9.94 -19.94
C GLN A 37 7.83 8.54 -19.39
N ALA A 38 8.50 8.18 -18.29
CA ALA A 38 8.25 6.93 -17.60
C ALA A 38 6.81 6.83 -17.11
N LYS A 39 6.26 7.90 -16.52
CA LYS A 39 4.85 7.94 -16.09
C LYS A 39 3.91 7.60 -17.23
N HIS A 40 4.06 8.26 -18.39
CA HIS A 40 3.17 8.07 -19.52
C HIS A 40 3.18 6.62 -20.03
N MET A 41 4.38 6.03 -20.15
CA MET A 41 4.51 4.64 -20.54
C MET A 41 3.95 3.69 -19.48
N LEU A 42 4.29 3.88 -18.20
CA LEU A 42 3.84 2.98 -17.12
C LEU A 42 2.32 3.02 -16.95
N GLN A 43 1.67 4.17 -17.20
CA GLN A 43 0.21 4.30 -17.22
C GLN A 43 -0.46 3.45 -18.31
N SER A 44 0.25 3.07 -19.37
CA SER A 44 -0.28 2.20 -20.43
C SER A 44 -0.30 0.72 -20.05
N LEU A 45 0.41 0.33 -18.97
CA LEU A 45 0.46 -1.06 -18.53
C LEU A 45 -0.90 -1.48 -17.93
N PRO A 46 -1.45 -2.66 -18.29
CA PRO A 46 -2.83 -3.04 -17.98
C PRO A 46 -3.11 -3.26 -16.48
N PHE A 47 -2.04 -3.50 -15.70
CA PHE A 47 -2.11 -3.69 -14.25
C PHE A 47 -1.87 -2.41 -13.46
N VAL A 48 -1.43 -1.32 -14.10
CA VAL A 48 -1.21 -0.03 -13.44
C VAL A 48 -2.52 0.74 -13.36
N ARG A 49 -2.92 1.14 -12.15
CA ARG A 49 -4.14 1.95 -11.92
C ARG A 49 -3.81 3.43 -11.88
N GLU A 50 -2.71 3.77 -11.22
CA GLU A 50 -2.31 5.16 -11.00
C GLU A 50 -0.79 5.27 -10.97
N VAL A 51 -0.28 6.40 -11.46
CA VAL A 51 1.14 6.76 -11.36
C VAL A 51 1.25 8.23 -10.95
N ILE A 52 1.84 8.46 -9.78
CA ILE A 52 2.02 9.78 -9.18
C ILE A 52 3.52 10.09 -9.15
N ILE A 53 3.90 11.27 -9.63
CA ILE A 53 5.28 11.76 -9.50
C ILE A 53 5.36 12.51 -8.17
N ASN A 54 6.29 12.12 -7.31
CA ASN A 54 6.57 12.80 -6.05
C ASN A 54 7.77 13.74 -6.21
N SER A 55 7.48 15.03 -6.43
CA SER A 55 8.49 16.09 -6.56
C SER A 55 9.32 16.28 -5.30
N ASN A 56 8.75 16.00 -4.13
CA ASN A 56 9.44 16.14 -2.83
C ASN A 56 10.43 14.99 -2.57
N GLN A 57 10.44 13.96 -3.41
CA GLN A 57 11.32 12.80 -3.32
C GLN A 57 12.09 12.59 -4.62
N GLY A 58 12.68 13.65 -5.16
CA GLY A 58 13.56 13.59 -6.33
C GLY A 58 12.86 13.10 -7.60
N ASN A 59 11.57 13.42 -7.75
CA ASN A 59 10.70 12.96 -8.85
C ASN A 59 10.56 11.43 -8.93
N SER A 60 10.55 10.75 -7.78
CA SER A 60 10.19 9.33 -7.72
C SER A 60 8.76 9.09 -8.19
N LEU A 61 8.51 7.90 -8.75
CA LEU A 61 7.19 7.48 -9.20
C LEU A 61 6.58 6.53 -8.18
N ASN A 62 5.40 6.88 -7.69
CA ASN A 62 4.57 6.01 -6.84
C ASN A 62 3.44 5.45 -7.70
N LEU A 63 3.44 4.13 -7.86
CA LEU A 63 2.44 3.41 -8.64
C LEU A 63 1.48 2.67 -7.71
N VAL A 64 0.21 2.69 -8.08
CA VAL A 64 -0.80 1.77 -7.54
C VAL A 64 -1.09 0.74 -8.61
N VAL A 65 -0.89 -0.53 -8.30
CA VAL A 65 -1.01 -1.62 -9.26
C VAL A 65 -1.97 -2.72 -8.79
N LYS A 66 -2.70 -3.33 -9.73
CA LYS A 66 -3.44 -4.57 -9.48
C LYS A 66 -2.46 -5.68 -9.09
N PRO A 67 -2.89 -6.67 -8.29
CA PRO A 67 -2.09 -7.85 -7.99
C PRO A 67 -1.55 -8.46 -9.29
N GLN A 68 -0.23 -8.51 -9.41
CA GLN A 68 0.46 -9.01 -10.59
C GLN A 68 1.82 -9.57 -10.16
N SER A 69 2.01 -10.87 -10.32
CA SER A 69 3.20 -11.59 -9.81
C SER A 69 4.51 -11.06 -10.39
N ASN A 70 4.50 -10.62 -11.65
CA ASN A 70 5.69 -10.17 -12.38
C ASN A 70 5.75 -8.65 -12.56
N ALA A 71 5.03 -7.88 -11.73
CA ALA A 71 4.90 -6.42 -11.90
C ALA A 71 6.26 -5.72 -11.96
N LEU A 72 7.18 -6.05 -11.04
CA LEU A 72 8.52 -5.44 -10.99
C LEU A 72 9.33 -5.71 -12.26
N MET A 73 9.32 -6.95 -12.75
CA MET A 73 10.04 -7.33 -13.96
C MET A 73 9.48 -6.62 -15.21
N ILE A 74 8.15 -6.52 -15.34
CA ILE A 74 7.52 -5.84 -16.46
C ILE A 74 7.85 -4.34 -16.44
N ILE A 75 7.80 -3.69 -15.28
CA ILE A 75 8.15 -2.28 -15.14
C ILE A 75 9.63 -2.06 -15.50
N GLN A 76 10.54 -2.91 -14.99
CA GLN A 76 11.96 -2.82 -15.33
C GLN A 76 12.21 -2.98 -16.83
N GLN A 77 11.54 -3.94 -17.48
CA GLN A 77 11.66 -4.13 -18.93
C GLN A 77 11.14 -2.90 -19.69
N ALA A 78 10.01 -2.35 -19.28
CA ALA A 78 9.44 -1.21 -19.96
C ALA A 78 10.31 0.07 -19.81
N LEU A 79 10.99 0.25 -18.67
CA LEU A 79 12.01 1.30 -18.52
C LEU A 79 13.23 1.07 -19.41
N LYS A 80 13.66 -0.19 -19.55
CA LYS A 80 14.76 -0.57 -20.43
C LYS A 80 14.43 -0.26 -21.89
N ASP A 81 13.20 -0.49 -22.33
CA ASP A 81 12.73 -0.17 -23.69
C ASP A 81 12.75 1.35 -23.96
N LEU A 82 12.61 2.17 -22.91
CA LEU A 82 12.79 3.63 -22.96
C LEU A 82 14.23 4.09 -22.80
N SER A 83 15.20 3.18 -22.65
CA SER A 83 16.60 3.49 -22.31
C SER A 83 16.75 4.29 -21.00
N LEU A 84 15.80 4.12 -20.07
CA LEU A 84 15.84 4.75 -18.75
C LEU A 84 16.47 3.81 -17.71
N PRO A 85 17.43 4.29 -16.90
CA PRO A 85 18.01 3.47 -15.83
C PRO A 85 17.00 3.20 -14.72
N THR A 86 17.28 2.20 -13.89
CA THR A 86 16.54 1.94 -12.64
C THR A 86 17.51 2.08 -11.48
N PHE A 87 17.44 3.21 -10.78
CA PHE A 87 18.23 3.45 -9.57
C PHE A 87 17.70 2.66 -8.37
N GLY A 88 16.37 2.57 -8.24
CA GLY A 88 15.75 1.81 -7.18
C GLY A 88 14.31 1.47 -7.48
N ILE A 89 13.89 0.27 -7.10
CA ILE A 89 12.50 -0.16 -7.21
C ILE A 89 12.14 -0.98 -5.99
N ALA A 90 10.98 -0.70 -5.39
CA ALA A 90 10.47 -1.40 -4.23
C ALA A 90 8.98 -1.64 -4.38
N GLN A 91 8.51 -2.81 -3.94
CA GLN A 91 7.09 -3.15 -3.87
C GLN A 91 6.68 -3.29 -2.40
N SER A 92 5.53 -2.73 -2.06
CA SER A 92 4.89 -2.96 -0.77
C SER A 92 3.44 -3.39 -0.98
N ARG A 93 2.98 -4.29 -0.10
CA ARG A 93 1.59 -4.74 -0.07
C ARG A 93 0.84 -4.02 1.05
N PRO A 94 -0.47 -3.79 0.90
CA PRO A 94 -1.32 -3.36 2.00
C PRO A 94 -1.18 -4.30 3.20
N SER A 95 -1.26 -3.73 4.40
CA SER A 95 -1.31 -4.44 5.67
C SER A 95 -2.74 -4.87 6.00
N LEU A 96 -2.92 -5.71 7.01
CA LEU A 96 -4.27 -5.98 7.55
C LEU A 96 -4.87 -4.76 8.26
N ASP A 97 -4.04 -3.83 8.72
CA ASP A 97 -4.53 -2.57 9.28
C ASP A 97 -5.17 -1.70 8.20
N ASP A 98 -4.58 -1.67 7.00
CA ASP A 98 -5.18 -1.00 5.84
C ASP A 98 -6.52 -1.64 5.45
N VAL A 99 -6.64 -2.97 5.54
CA VAL A 99 -7.92 -3.69 5.33
C VAL A 99 -8.96 -3.23 6.33
N TYR A 100 -8.59 -3.18 7.60
CA TYR A 100 -9.49 -2.79 8.68
C TYR A 100 -9.92 -1.32 8.54
N LEU A 101 -8.98 -0.43 8.20
CA LEU A 101 -9.23 0.97 7.91
C LEU A 101 -10.18 1.15 6.74
N ALA A 102 -9.98 0.43 5.64
CA ALA A 102 -10.85 0.50 4.48
C ALA A 102 -12.27 -0.03 4.78
N ALA A 103 -12.40 -1.08 5.59
CA ALA A 103 -13.68 -1.68 5.93
C ALA A 103 -14.47 -0.89 7.00
N THR A 104 -13.78 -0.23 7.93
CA THR A 104 -14.42 0.36 9.13
C THR A 104 -14.26 1.87 9.26
N GLY A 105 -13.36 2.48 8.48
CA GLY A 105 -12.97 3.89 8.63
C GLY A 105 -12.13 4.20 9.87
N LYS A 106 -11.63 3.17 10.58
CA LYS A 106 -10.80 3.30 11.79
C LYS A 106 -9.60 2.37 11.71
N THR A 107 -8.50 2.72 12.37
CA THR A 107 -7.35 1.80 12.49
C THR A 107 -7.63 0.73 13.56
N LEU A 108 -6.90 -0.39 13.54
CA LEU A 108 -7.01 -1.37 14.64
C LEU A 108 -6.63 -0.73 15.97
N MET A 109 -5.62 0.16 15.98
CA MET A 109 -5.15 0.82 17.19
C MET A 109 -6.23 1.70 17.84
N ASP A 110 -7.02 2.41 17.03
CA ASP A 110 -8.18 3.18 17.52
C ASP A 110 -9.24 2.27 18.15
N ALA A 111 -9.46 1.08 17.57
CA ALA A 111 -10.41 0.11 18.08
C ALA A 111 -9.95 -0.51 19.41
N GLU A 112 -8.66 -0.81 19.54
CA GLU A 112 -8.05 -1.32 20.78
C GLU A 112 -8.12 -0.30 21.92
N LEU A 113 -7.80 0.97 21.64
CA LEU A 113 -7.90 2.06 22.62
C LEU A 113 -9.35 2.25 23.11
N ALA A 114 -10.32 2.21 22.19
CA ALA A 114 -11.74 2.32 22.53
C ALA A 114 -12.25 1.14 23.38
N GLN A 115 -11.67 -0.07 23.24
CA GLN A 115 -11.96 -1.21 24.11
C GLN A 115 -11.28 -1.09 25.47
N ALA A 116 -10.02 -0.66 25.52
CA ALA A 116 -9.28 -0.49 26.77
C ALA A 116 -9.95 0.50 27.72
N GLY A 117 -10.51 1.60 27.19
CA GLY A 117 -11.29 2.58 27.98
C GLY A 117 -12.65 2.08 28.48
N LYS A 118 -13.16 0.96 27.94
CA LYS A 118 -14.44 0.33 28.35
C LYS A 118 -14.26 -0.82 29.34
N ARG A 119 -13.03 -1.29 29.59
CA ARG A 119 -12.75 -2.29 30.63
C ARG A 119 -12.89 -1.63 31.99
N ASP A 120 -13.91 -2.04 32.75
CA ASP A 120 -14.09 -1.60 34.13
C ASP A 120 -13.02 -2.29 35.00
N LEU A 121 -11.85 -1.65 35.09
CA LEU A 121 -10.71 -2.11 35.87
C LEU A 121 -11.03 -2.32 37.36
N LYS A 122 -12.14 -1.75 37.86
CA LYS A 122 -12.62 -1.93 39.24
C LYS A 122 -13.31 -3.28 39.43
N ALA A 123 -14.09 -3.75 38.46
CA ALA A 123 -14.74 -5.07 38.50
C ALA A 123 -13.72 -6.22 38.41
N GLU A 124 -12.70 -6.10 37.54
CA GLU A 124 -11.67 -7.14 37.36
C GLU A 124 -10.77 -7.29 38.61
N ARG A 125 -10.43 -6.19 39.30
CA ARG A 125 -9.67 -6.25 40.57
C ARG A 125 -10.44 -6.91 41.71
N LYS A 126 -11.77 -6.82 41.72
CA LYS A 126 -12.62 -7.41 42.76
C LYS A 126 -12.79 -8.93 42.58
N GLN A 127 -12.68 -9.44 41.35
CA GLN A 127 -12.70 -10.89 41.07
C GLN A 127 -11.36 -11.58 41.34
N ASN A 128 -10.23 -10.91 41.12
CA ASN A 128 -8.90 -11.49 41.39
C ASN A 128 -8.49 -11.48 42.88
N MET A 129 -9.29 -10.87 43.76
CA MET A 129 -9.08 -10.86 45.21
C MET A 129 -10.07 -11.76 45.98
N ALA A 130 -10.92 -12.52 45.27
CA ALA A 130 -11.90 -13.44 45.84
C ALA A 130 -11.41 -14.90 45.77
#